data_AF-A0A834UFA7-F1
#
_entry.id   AF-A0A834UFA7-F1
#
_cell.length_a   1.000
_cell.length_b   1.000
_cell.length_c   1.000
_cell.angle_alpha   90.00
_cell.angle_beta   90.00
_cell.angle_gamma   90.00
#
_symmetry.space_group_name_H-M   'P 1'
#
loop_
_entity.id
_entity.type
_entity.pdbx_description
1 polymer ?
#
loop_
_entity_poly.entity_id
_entity_poly.type
_entity_poly.pdbx_seq_one_letter_code
_entity_poly.pdbx_strand_id
1 'polypeptide(L)'
;MASIEEIDQLDSGMGSSDARSPEVKSLLPDEEDDEEDESFSERLLGLTEMFPENVRKVGYNVGSCLCTCIKGLYTFSCSATWLLFSSSAILFAPVFFEVERAQMEEVQRAQQKQVLLGPNSAISNVSASGLPIAPPVQR
;
A
#
# COMPACT_ATOMS: atom_id res chain seq x y z
N MET A 1 38.06 -86.69 9.07
CA MET A 1 39.25 -85.82 9.18
C MET A 1 38.83 -84.49 8.56
N ALA A 2 38.10 -83.67 9.30
CA ALA A 2 38.56 -82.58 10.19
C ALA A 2 38.20 -81.25 9.47
N SER A 3 37.07 -80.65 9.86
CA SER A 3 37.01 -79.34 10.57
C SER A 3 37.24 -78.17 9.60
N ILE A 4 36.22 -77.43 9.13
CA ILE A 4 35.52 -76.33 9.84
C ILE A 4 36.39 -75.78 10.97
N GLU A 5 36.81 -74.51 10.83
CA GLU A 5 37.67 -73.69 11.72
C GLU A 5 39.10 -73.48 11.19
N GLU A 6 39.27 -72.47 10.34
CA GLU A 6 40.37 -71.51 10.51
C GLU A 6 39.88 -70.13 10.03
N ILE A 7 38.93 -69.61 10.81
CA ILE A 7 38.69 -68.17 10.94
C ILE A 7 39.65 -67.73 12.04
N ASP A 8 40.83 -67.28 11.66
CA ASP A 8 41.75 -66.41 12.42
C ASP A 8 42.99 -66.26 11.52
N GLN A 9 43.66 -65.13 11.33
CA GLN A 9 43.55 -63.74 11.76
C GLN A 9 44.76 -63.08 11.07
N LEU A 10 44.78 -61.73 10.99
CA LEU A 10 45.93 -60.89 10.60
C LEU A 10 46.08 -60.78 9.06
N ASP A 11 46.01 -59.61 8.42
CA ASP A 11 46.74 -58.39 8.78
C ASP A 11 46.17 -57.16 8.02
N SER A 12 46.17 -56.03 8.74
CA SER A 12 46.21 -54.63 8.29
C SER A 12 45.49 -54.22 7.01
N GLY A 13 44.29 -53.68 7.20
CA GLY A 13 43.63 -52.84 6.22
C GLY A 13 42.61 -51.95 6.88
N MET A 14 43.05 -51.13 7.82
CA MET A 14 42.24 -50.10 8.46
C MET A 14 41.86 -49.05 7.41
N GLY A 15 40.83 -49.34 6.63
CA GLY A 15 40.20 -48.45 5.65
C GLY A 15 38.85 -47.97 6.17
N SER A 16 38.82 -47.47 7.41
CA SER A 16 37.69 -46.69 7.90
C SER A 16 37.71 -45.36 7.16
N SER A 17 37.15 -45.33 5.96
CA SER A 17 36.78 -44.09 5.28
C SER A 17 35.52 -43.54 5.92
N ASP A 18 35.65 -43.16 7.19
CA ASP A 18 34.84 -42.12 7.79
C ASP A 18 35.14 -40.84 6.99
N ALA A 19 34.45 -40.67 5.86
CA ALA A 19 34.53 -39.46 5.03
C ALA A 19 33.76 -38.29 5.68
N ARG A 20 33.81 -38.20 7.01
CA ARG A 20 33.41 -37.05 7.81
C ARG A 20 34.56 -36.57 8.67
N SER A 21 35.77 -36.57 8.10
CA SER A 21 36.88 -35.80 8.64
C SER A 21 36.77 -34.36 8.10
N PRO A 22 36.72 -33.32 8.94
CA PRO A 22 36.66 -31.93 8.49
C PRO A 22 37.93 -31.48 7.75
N GLU A 23 39.00 -32.29 7.73
CA GLU A 23 40.28 -31.98 7.07
C GLU A 23 40.29 -32.14 5.55
N VAL A 24 39.29 -32.79 4.93
CA VAL A 24 39.22 -32.82 3.44
C VAL A 24 38.54 -31.60 2.84
N LYS A 25 37.88 -30.77 3.66
CA LYS A 25 37.26 -29.52 3.19
C LYS A 25 38.28 -28.38 3.02
N SER A 26 39.50 -28.52 3.56
CA SER A 26 40.55 -27.49 3.49
C SER A 26 41.52 -27.64 2.30
N LEU A 27 41.34 -28.63 1.42
CA LEU A 27 42.21 -28.86 0.25
C LEU A 27 41.51 -28.77 -1.10
N LEU A 28 40.19 -28.56 -1.12
CA LEU A 28 39.55 -27.97 -2.27
C LEU A 28 39.66 -26.45 -2.08
N PRO A 29 39.96 -25.68 -3.14
CA PRO A 29 39.60 -24.26 -3.11
C PRO A 29 38.17 -24.18 -2.58
N ASP A 30 37.90 -23.25 -1.66
CA ASP A 30 36.55 -22.71 -1.54
C ASP A 30 36.22 -22.12 -2.92
N GLU A 31 35.86 -22.98 -3.88
CA GLU A 31 35.01 -22.54 -4.97
C GLU A 31 33.76 -22.11 -4.24
N GLU A 32 33.66 -20.80 -4.13
CA GLU A 32 32.51 -20.06 -3.70
C GLU A 32 31.29 -20.88 -4.10
N ASP A 33 30.48 -21.23 -3.11
CA ASP A 33 29.14 -21.76 -3.31
C ASP A 33 28.32 -20.62 -3.95
N ASP A 34 28.68 -20.29 -5.20
CA ASP A 34 28.06 -19.34 -6.13
C ASP A 34 26.79 -20.00 -6.71
N GLU A 35 26.05 -20.73 -5.87
CA GLU A 35 24.67 -21.08 -6.17
C GLU A 35 23.88 -19.77 -6.11
N GLU A 36 23.54 -19.22 -7.28
CA GLU A 36 22.69 -18.03 -7.38
C GLU A 36 21.40 -18.26 -6.58
N ASP A 37 21.14 -17.40 -5.59
CA ASP A 37 19.93 -17.45 -4.79
C ASP A 37 18.70 -17.45 -5.71
N GLU A 38 17.97 -18.57 -5.74
CA GLU A 38 16.75 -18.69 -6.54
C GLU A 38 15.79 -17.52 -6.25
N SER A 39 15.41 -16.81 -7.30
CA SER A 39 14.45 -15.72 -7.20
C SER A 39 13.08 -16.26 -6.77
N PHE A 40 12.31 -15.46 -6.04
CA PHE A 40 10.90 -15.77 -5.74
C PHE A 40 10.11 -16.11 -7.00
N SER A 41 10.44 -15.50 -8.15
CA SER A 41 9.80 -15.84 -9.43
C SER A 41 10.12 -17.24 -9.91
N GLU A 42 11.34 -17.73 -9.71
CA GLU A 42 11.79 -19.06 -10.13
C GLU A 42 11.15 -20.15 -9.27
N ARG A 43 11.10 -19.93 -7.96
CA ARG A 43 10.37 -20.81 -7.05
C ARG A 43 8.89 -20.89 -7.38
N LEU A 44 8.26 -19.75 -7.68
CA LEU A 44 6.85 -19.69 -8.02
C LEU A 44 6.60 -20.35 -9.39
N LEU A 45 7.50 -20.14 -10.36
CA LEU A 45 7.46 -20.81 -11.67
C LEU A 45 7.61 -22.33 -11.53
N GLY A 46 8.60 -22.81 -10.79
CA GLY A 46 8.80 -24.23 -10.52
C GLY A 46 7.62 -24.86 -9.79
N LEU A 47 7.00 -24.14 -8.84
CA LEU A 47 5.77 -24.57 -8.21
C LEU A 47 4.60 -24.63 -9.21
N THR A 48 4.51 -23.70 -10.16
CA THR A 48 3.49 -23.76 -11.23
C THR A 48 3.67 -24.94 -12.17
N GLU A 49 4.89 -25.49 -12.26
CA GLU A 49 5.24 -26.61 -13.12
C GLU A 49 4.72 -27.96 -12.59
N MET A 50 4.48 -28.07 -11.27
CA MET A 50 3.88 -29.26 -10.65
C MET A 50 2.37 -29.40 -10.92
N PHE A 51 1.73 -28.38 -11.49
CA PHE A 51 0.30 -28.35 -11.71
C PHE A 51 -0.10 -28.68 -13.17
N PRO A 52 -1.28 -29.29 -13.40
CA PRO A 52 -1.76 -29.60 -14.74
C PRO A 52 -2.00 -28.35 -15.60
N GLU A 53 -1.81 -28.45 -16.92
CA GLU A 53 -1.90 -27.29 -17.83
C GLU A 53 -3.20 -26.49 -17.71
N ASN A 54 -4.32 -27.16 -17.42
CA ASN A 54 -5.61 -26.52 -17.27
C ASN A 54 -5.61 -25.46 -16.16
N VAL A 55 -5.01 -25.73 -15.00
CA VAL A 55 -5.00 -24.76 -13.90
C VAL A 55 -4.00 -23.63 -14.16
N ARG A 56 -2.87 -23.92 -14.81
CA ARG A 56 -1.91 -22.90 -15.25
C ARG A 56 -2.55 -21.93 -16.26
N LYS A 57 -3.35 -22.46 -17.20
CA LYS A 57 -4.08 -21.65 -18.19
C LYS A 57 -5.15 -20.78 -17.56
N VAL A 58 -5.88 -21.31 -16.57
CA VAL A 58 -6.86 -20.52 -15.80
C VAL A 58 -6.15 -19.40 -15.03
N GLY A 59 -5.04 -19.69 -14.36
CA GLY A 59 -4.23 -18.67 -13.67
C GLY A 59 -3.76 -17.56 -14.60
N TYR A 60 -3.24 -17.93 -15.79
CA TYR A 60 -2.85 -16.97 -16.82
C TYR A 60 -4.02 -16.12 -17.31
N ASN A 61 -5.17 -16.74 -17.60
CA ASN A 61 -6.37 -16.02 -18.04
C ASN A 61 -6.91 -15.08 -16.96
N VAL A 62 -6.90 -15.50 -15.69
CA VAL A 62 -7.33 -14.67 -14.56
C VAL A 62 -6.37 -13.49 -14.38
N GLY A 63 -5.06 -13.73 -14.43
CA GLY A 63 -4.06 -12.65 -14.34
C GLY A 63 -4.18 -11.65 -15.50
N SER A 64 -4.35 -12.15 -16.73
CA SER A 64 -4.55 -11.31 -17.92
C SER A 64 -5.88 -10.53 -17.86
N CYS A 65 -6.95 -11.19 -17.41
CA CYS A 65 -8.24 -10.56 -17.16
C CYS A 65 -8.10 -9.44 -16.12
N LEU A 66 -7.44 -9.71 -14.99
CA LEU A 66 -7.22 -8.72 -13.93
C LEU A 66 -6.42 -7.52 -14.43
N CYS A 67 -5.33 -7.74 -15.16
CA CYS A 67 -4.55 -6.66 -15.79
C CYS A 67 -5.41 -5.81 -16.74
N THR A 68 -6.25 -6.46 -17.55
CA THR A 68 -7.17 -5.79 -18.48
C THR A 68 -8.27 -5.03 -17.73
N CYS A 69 -8.82 -5.62 -16.66
CA CYS A 69 -9.80 -4.99 -15.78
C CYS A 69 -9.23 -3.77 -15.07
N ILE A 70 -8.02 -3.83 -14.53
CA ILE A 70 -7.38 -2.68 -13.88
C ILE A 70 -7.18 -1.55 -14.88
N LYS A 71 -6.68 -1.86 -16.09
CA LYS A 71 -6.56 -0.86 -17.15
C LYS A 71 -7.91 -0.26 -17.53
N GLY A 72 -8.94 -1.09 -17.70
CA GLY A 72 -10.29 -0.65 -18.04
C GLY A 72 -10.96 0.17 -16.92
N LEU A 73 -10.80 -0.23 -15.67
CA LEU A 73 -11.30 0.51 -14.51
C LEU A 73 -10.58 1.84 -14.34
N TYR A 74 -9.27 1.90 -14.62
CA TYR A 74 -8.52 3.15 -14.59
C TYR A 74 -9.04 4.14 -15.65
N THR A 75 -9.19 3.71 -16.90
CA THR A 75 -9.72 4.59 -17.95
C THR A 75 -11.18 4.96 -17.70
N PHE A 76 -12.01 3.99 -17.29
CA PHE A 76 -13.40 4.23 -16.92
C PHE A 76 -13.53 5.21 -15.75
N SER A 77 -12.74 5.05 -14.68
CA SER A 77 -12.79 5.95 -13.53
C SER A 77 -12.35 7.36 -13.89
N CYS A 78 -11.33 7.53 -14.74
CA CYS A 78 -10.92 8.83 -15.24
C CYS A 78 -12.05 9.50 -16.03
N SER A 79 -12.68 8.79 -16.99
CA SER A 79 -13.81 9.31 -17.76
C SER A 79 -15.05 9.58 -16.91
N ALA A 80 -15.39 8.66 -16.00
CA ALA A 80 -16.53 8.79 -15.10
C ALA A 80 -16.33 9.98 -14.15
N THR A 81 -15.13 10.15 -13.58
CA THR A 81 -14.82 11.30 -12.72
C THR A 81 -14.96 12.60 -13.49
N TRP A 82 -14.45 12.66 -14.72
CA TRP A 82 -14.60 13.84 -15.57
C TRP A 82 -16.07 14.18 -15.86
N LEU A 83 -16.86 13.17 -16.22
CA LEU A 83 -18.29 13.35 -16.51
C LEU A 83 -19.10 13.72 -15.26
N LEU A 84 -18.87 13.04 -14.14
CA LEU A 84 -19.53 13.33 -12.87
C LEU A 84 -19.16 14.74 -12.39
N PHE A 85 -17.89 15.12 -12.44
CA PHE A 85 -17.45 16.45 -12.05
C PHE A 85 -18.05 17.53 -12.95
N SER A 86 -17.97 17.36 -14.27
CA SER A 86 -18.54 18.31 -15.23
C SER A 86 -20.05 18.42 -15.11
N SER A 87 -20.74 17.29 -14.97
CA SER A 87 -22.20 17.24 -14.80
C SER A 87 -22.64 17.85 -13.47
N SER A 88 -21.92 17.56 -12.39
CA SER A 88 -22.14 18.12 -11.06
C SER A 88 -22.02 19.64 -11.10
N ALA A 89 -20.96 20.18 -11.70
CA ALA A 89 -20.73 21.62 -11.79
C ALA A 89 -21.89 22.37 -12.47
N ILE A 90 -22.44 21.85 -13.57
CA ILE A 90 -23.54 22.49 -14.31
C ILE A 90 -24.85 22.44 -13.52
N LEU A 91 -25.11 21.34 -12.81
CA LEU A 91 -26.33 21.17 -12.00
C LEU A 91 -26.30 22.02 -10.72
N PHE A 92 -25.13 22.14 -10.08
CA PHE A 92 -24.99 22.91 -8.85
C PHE A 92 -24.87 24.41 -9.09
N ALA A 93 -24.49 24.87 -10.29
CA ALA A 93 -24.36 26.30 -10.56
C ALA A 93 -25.65 27.12 -10.27
N PRO A 94 -26.85 26.72 -10.73
CA PRO A 94 -28.10 27.41 -10.37
C PRO A 94 -28.40 27.39 -8.87
N VAL A 95 -28.19 26.24 -8.21
CA VAL A 95 -28.45 26.06 -6.78
C VAL A 95 -27.50 26.93 -5.95
N PHE A 96 -26.22 27.03 -6.34
CA PHE A 96 -25.25 27.89 -5.69
C PHE A 96 -25.66 29.36 -5.78
N PHE A 97 -26.14 29.83 -6.94
CA PHE A 97 -26.60 31.21 -7.08
C PHE A 97 -27.79 31.54 -6.18
N GLU A 98 -28.73 30.60 -6.02
CA GLU A 98 -29.86 30.80 -5.10
C GLU A 98 -29.40 30.89 -3.64
N VAL A 99 -28.47 30.03 -3.23
CA VAL A 99 -27.91 30.03 -1.87
C VAL A 99 -27.10 31.30 -1.60
N GLU A 100 -26.27 31.74 -2.54
CA GLU A 100 -25.50 32.98 -2.39
C GLU A 100 -26.39 34.21 -2.34
N ARG A 101 -27.48 34.25 -3.13
CA ARG A 101 -28.43 35.37 -3.08
C ARG A 101 -29.13 35.45 -1.73
N ALA A 102 -29.52 34.31 -1.15
CA ALA A 102 -30.09 34.26 0.19
C ALA A 102 -29.08 34.72 1.26
N GLN A 103 -27.83 34.29 1.15
CA GLN A 103 -26.75 34.73 2.05
C GLN A 103 -26.45 36.23 1.93
N MET A 104 -26.44 36.80 0.72
CA MET A 104 -26.20 38.22 0.49
C MET A 104 -27.27 39.11 1.13
N GLU A 105 -28.54 38.71 1.10
CA GLU A 105 -29.63 39.44 1.76
C GLU A 105 -29.44 39.44 3.29
N GLU A 106 -29.05 38.32 3.88
CA GLU A 106 -28.79 38.21 5.33
C GLU A 106 -27.56 39.01 5.76
N VAL A 107 -26.48 38.95 4.99
CA VAL A 107 -25.24 39.71 5.25
C VAL A 107 -25.48 41.21 5.12
N GLN A 108 -26.20 41.67 4.10
CA GLN A 108 -26.55 43.09 3.99
C GLN A 108 -27.45 43.55 5.15
N ARG A 109 -28.40 42.72 5.59
CA ARG A 109 -29.24 43.04 6.75
C ARG A 109 -28.42 43.11 8.04
N ALA A 110 -27.42 42.23 8.19
CA ALA A 110 -26.47 42.27 9.31
C ALA A 110 -25.57 43.53 9.25
N GLN A 111 -25.08 43.90 8.07
CA GLN A 111 -24.29 45.11 7.83
C GLN A 111 -25.10 46.39 8.07
N GLN A 112 -26.35 46.45 7.59
CA GLN A 112 -27.25 47.58 7.89
C GLN A 112 -27.49 47.69 9.39
N LYS A 113 -27.69 46.59 10.11
CA LYS A 113 -27.81 46.61 11.57
C LYS A 113 -26.50 47.04 12.25
N GLN A 114 -25.33 46.63 11.76
CA GLN A 114 -24.03 47.05 12.30
C GLN A 114 -23.66 48.52 12.00
N VAL A 115 -24.06 49.05 10.84
CA VAL A 115 -23.82 50.46 10.46
C VAL A 115 -24.81 51.38 11.15
N LEU A 116 -26.09 51.01 11.19
CA LEU A 116 -27.14 51.84 11.81
C LEU A 116 -27.05 51.85 13.34
N LEU A 117 -26.46 50.80 13.92
CA LEU A 117 -26.30 50.68 15.37
C LEU A 117 -24.83 50.86 15.82
N GLY A 118 -23.91 51.04 14.86
CA GLY A 118 -22.46 51.09 15.09
C GLY A 118 -21.91 49.78 15.68
N PRO A 119 -20.57 49.59 15.68
CA PRO A 119 -19.90 48.50 16.40
C PRO A 119 -20.27 48.41 17.90
N ASN A 120 -20.93 49.44 18.46
CA ASN A 120 -21.22 49.57 19.88
C ASN A 120 -22.63 49.14 20.32
N SER A 121 -23.61 48.92 19.44
CA SER A 121 -24.96 48.54 19.92
C SER A 121 -25.16 47.05 20.20
N ALA A 122 -24.24 46.18 19.77
CA ALA A 122 -24.16 44.85 20.35
C ALA A 122 -23.51 44.90 21.76
N ILE A 123 -22.75 45.96 22.05
CA ILE A 123 -22.12 46.20 23.36
C ILE A 123 -23.05 46.91 24.33
N SER A 124 -24.05 47.69 23.88
CA SER A 124 -24.99 48.35 24.79
C SER A 124 -25.91 47.37 25.55
N ASN A 125 -26.04 46.12 25.08
CA ASN A 125 -26.70 45.04 25.82
C ASN A 125 -25.74 44.14 26.61
N VAL A 126 -24.43 44.38 26.51
CA VAL A 126 -23.35 43.74 27.30
C VAL A 126 -22.74 44.72 28.32
N SER A 127 -22.99 46.02 28.19
CA SER A 127 -22.55 47.05 29.13
C SER A 127 -23.53 47.28 30.29
N ALA A 128 -24.42 46.32 30.54
CA ALA A 128 -25.07 46.21 31.85
C ALA A 128 -24.20 45.44 32.87
N SER A 129 -23.03 44.91 32.48
CA SER A 129 -22.02 44.41 33.43
C SER A 129 -20.61 44.42 32.85
N GLY A 130 -19.86 45.49 33.15
CA GLY A 130 -18.40 45.42 33.38
C GLY A 130 -17.47 45.42 32.16
N LEU A 131 -16.88 46.61 31.91
CA LEU A 131 -15.57 46.88 31.29
C LEU A 131 -15.43 46.83 29.74
N PRO A 132 -14.91 47.89 29.10
CA PRO A 132 -14.57 47.90 27.67
C PRO A 132 -13.22 47.21 27.42
N ILE A 133 -13.18 46.24 26.50
CA ILE A 133 -11.94 45.64 26.00
C ILE A 133 -11.30 46.59 24.97
N ALA A 134 -10.05 46.98 25.18
CA ALA A 134 -9.28 47.82 24.26
C ALA A 134 -8.75 46.99 23.06
N PRO A 135 -8.59 47.60 21.86
CA PRO A 135 -8.11 46.89 20.67
C PRO A 135 -6.59 46.59 20.73
N PRO A 136 -6.11 45.57 19.99
CA PRO A 136 -4.72 45.12 20.04
C PRO A 136 -3.76 46.10 19.37
N VAL A 137 -2.67 46.42 20.08
CA VAL A 137 -1.52 47.18 19.57
C VAL A 137 -0.70 46.26 18.67
N GLN A 138 -0.61 46.57 17.37
CA GLN A 138 0.29 45.90 16.45
C GLN A 138 1.75 46.23 16.81
N ARG A 139 2.59 45.21 16.88
CA ARG A 139 4.05 45.33 16.91
C ARG A 139 4.65 44.34 15.93
#